data_AF-A0A6L6R5B6-F1
#
_entry.id   AF-A0A6L6R5B6-F1
#
_cell.length_a   1.000
_cell.length_b   1.000
_cell.length_c   1.000
_cell.angle_alpha   90.00
_cell.angle_beta   90.00
_cell.angle_gamma   90.00
#
_symmetry.space_group_name_H-M   'P 1'
#
loop_
_entity.id
_entity.type
_entity.pdbx_description
1 polymer ?
#
loop_
_entity_poly.entity_id
_entity_poly.type
_entity_poly.pdbx_seq_one_letter_code
_entity_poly.pdbx_strand_id
1 'polypeptide(L)' 'MASASVTVRVPAKVNLQLSVGPARPDGYHELATVFHAVGLFDDVIAREASDGAGTSLTISGEGAGSLPLDGTNL' A
#
# COMPACT_ATOMS: atom_id res chain seq x y z
N MET A 1 -12.91 -15.44 23.00
CA MET A 1 -12.77 -16.20 21.74
C MET A 1 -11.77 -15.45 20.87
N ALA A 2 -10.87 -16.15 20.16
CA ALA A 2 -9.99 -15.47 19.22
C ALA A 2 -10.86 -14.85 18.11
N SER A 3 -10.78 -13.53 17.94
CA SER A 3 -11.43 -12.83 16.81
C SER A 3 -10.92 -13.44 15.50
N ALA A 4 -11.83 -13.66 14.56
CA ALA A 4 -11.46 -14.18 13.25
C ALA A 4 -10.51 -13.20 12.55
N SER A 5 -9.42 -13.73 11.99
CA SER A 5 -8.43 -12.94 11.27
C SER A 5 -8.25 -13.48 9.86
N VAL A 6 -8.14 -12.59 8.88
CA VAL A 6 -7.79 -12.91 7.49
C VAL A 6 -6.39 -12.39 7.22
N THR A 7 -5.52 -13.22 6.66
CA THR A 7 -4.18 -12.81 6.22
C THR A 7 -4.09 -12.94 4.70
N VAL A 8 -3.60 -11.91 4.03
CA VAL A 8 -3.37 -11.87 2.59
C VAL A 8 -1.93 -11.50 2.34
N ARG A 9 -1.27 -12.27 1.46
CA ARG A 9 0.08 -11.98 1.00
C ARG A 9 0.02 -11.20 -0.31
N VAL A 10 0.66 -10.03 -0.35
CA VAL A 10 0.59 -9.09 -1.47
C VAL A 10 1.98 -8.94 -2.09
N PRO A 11 2.19 -9.32 -3.37
CA PRO A 11 3.48 -9.17 -4.02
C PRO A 11 3.78 -7.71 -4.36
N ALA A 12 5.04 -7.30 -4.14
CA ALA A 12 5.61 -6.11 -4.72
C ALA A 12 5.76 -6.28 -6.25
N LYS A 13 5.91 -5.18 -6.97
CA LYS A 13 6.14 -5.19 -8.42
C LYS A 13 7.35 -4.35 -8.81
N VAL A 14 7.89 -4.67 -9.97
CA VAL A 14 8.80 -3.81 -10.73
C VAL A 14 8.21 -3.53 -12.11
N ASN A 15 8.62 -2.41 -12.72
CA ASN A 15 8.30 -2.14 -14.12
C ASN A 15 9.50 -2.60 -14.95
N LEU A 16 9.38 -3.70 -15.69
CA LEU A 16 10.47 -4.18 -16.55
C LEU A 16 10.67 -3.26 -17.76
N GLN A 17 9.60 -2.57 -18.16
CA GLN A 17 9.61 -1.49 -19.13
C GLN A 17 8.62 -0.43 -18.64
N LEU A 18 8.94 0.83 -18.88
CA LEU A 18 8.07 1.97 -18.64
C LEU A 18 8.31 3.02 -19.72
N SER A 19 7.26 3.36 -20.46
CA SER A 19 7.23 4.48 -21.39
C SER A 19 6.19 5.47 -20.94
N VAL A 20 6.59 6.74 -20.85
CA VAL A 20 5.76 7.84 -20.38
C VAL A 20 5.42 8.73 -21.56
N GLY A 21 4.14 8.87 -21.84
CA GLY A 21 3.61 9.76 -22.87
C GLY A 21 3.55 11.22 -22.43
N PRO A 22 2.99 12.11 -23.27
CA PRO A 22 2.76 13.51 -22.91
C PRO A 22 1.89 13.66 -21.66
N ALA A 23 2.06 14.79 -20.96
CA ALA A 23 1.18 15.16 -19.87
C ALA A 23 -0.24 15.40 -20.37
N ARG A 24 -1.21 14.93 -19.60
CA ARG A 24 -2.65 15.11 -19.83
C ARG A 24 -3.18 16.32 -19.06
N PRO A 25 -4.31 16.92 -19.48
CA PRO A 25 -4.94 18.04 -18.78
C PRO A 25 -5.37 17.76 -17.34
N ASP A 26 -5.53 16.50 -16.95
CA ASP A 26 -5.92 16.08 -15.60
C ASP A 26 -4.73 15.88 -14.64
N GLY A 27 -3.52 16.21 -15.08
CA GLY A 27 -2.30 16.11 -14.28
C GLY A 27 -1.63 14.74 -14.30
N TYR A 28 -2.11 13.79 -15.12
CA TYR A 28 -1.50 12.46 -15.29
C TYR A 28 -0.77 12.32 -16.64
N HIS A 29 -0.13 11.18 -16.88
CA HIS A 29 0.47 10.80 -18.15
C HIS A 29 -0.14 9.50 -18.67
N GLU A 30 -0.22 9.34 -19.98
CA GLU A 30 -0.41 8.02 -20.59
C GLU A 30 0.83 7.16 -20.33
N LEU A 31 0.64 5.93 -19.85
CA LEU A 31 1.73 5.00 -19.54
C LEU A 31 1.57 3.70 -20.32
N ALA A 32 2.66 3.25 -20.93
CA ALA A 32 2.80 1.88 -21.42
C ALA A 32 3.90 1.19 -20.59
N THR A 33 3.54 0.11 -19.88
CA THR A 33 4.41 -0.52 -18.88
C THR A 33 4.19 -2.02 -18.83
N VAL A 34 5.26 -2.77 -18.55
CA VAL A 34 5.21 -4.20 -18.22
C VAL A 34 5.40 -4.34 -16.72
N PHE A 35 4.31 -4.60 -16.00
CA PHE A 35 4.37 -4.91 -14.58
C PHE A 35 4.77 -6.36 -14.36
N HIS A 36 5.74 -6.58 -13.48
CA HIS A 36 6.16 -7.90 -13.05
C HIS A 36 6.14 -7.98 -11.53
N ALA A 37 5.33 -8.88 -10.99
CA ALA A 37 5.32 -9.21 -9.57
C ALA A 37 6.62 -9.95 -9.20
N VAL A 38 7.23 -9.57 -8.09
CA VAL A 38 8.49 -10.18 -7.60
C VAL A 38 8.26 -10.90 -6.28
N GLY A 39 9.22 -11.75 -5.88
CA GLY A 39 9.17 -12.53 -4.64
C GLY A 39 9.33 -11.74 -3.34
N LEU A 40 9.06 -10.43 -3.36
CA LEU A 40 9.03 -9.56 -2.19
C LEU A 40 7.56 -9.27 -1.88
N PHE A 41 7.15 -9.40 -0.62
CA PHE A 41 5.74 -9.36 -0.25
C PHE A 41 5.49 -8.56 1.02
N ASP A 42 4.30 -7.96 1.08
CA ASP A 42 3.68 -7.53 2.32
C ASP A 42 2.66 -8.59 2.79
N ASP A 43 2.53 -8.77 4.10
CA ASP A 43 1.45 -9.57 4.70
C ASP A 43 0.44 -8.62 5.36
N VAL A 44 -0.76 -8.57 4.81
CA VAL A 44 -1.87 -7.75 5.32
C VAL A 44 -2.77 -8.61 6.18
N ILE A 45 -2.93 -8.25 7.45
CA ILE A 45 -3.74 -8.99 8.41
C ILE A 45 -4.94 -8.13 8.84
N ALA A 46 -6.13 -8.56 8.47
CA ALA A 46 -7.39 -7.94 8.90
C ALA A 46 -7.99 -8.71 10.08
N ARG A 47 -8.51 -7.99 11.07
CA ARG A 47 -9.24 -8.51 12.22
C ARG A 47 -10.48 -7.65 12.46
N GLU A 48 -11.52 -8.23 13.02
CA GLU A 48 -12.67 -7.43 13.48
C GLU A 48 -12.22 -6.45 14.56
N ALA A 49 -12.54 -5.17 14.38
CA ALA A 49 -12.35 -4.14 15.39
C ALA A 49 -13.53 -4.16 16.37
N SER A 50 -13.27 -3.80 17.63
CA SER A 50 -14.34 -3.60 18.61
C SER A 50 -15.20 -2.38 18.23
N ASP A 51 -16.49 -2.44 18.55
CA ASP A 51 -17.40 -1.31 18.35
C ASP A 51 -16.85 -0.02 18.98
N GLY A 52 -16.83 1.05 18.20
CA GLY A 52 -16.34 2.36 18.64
C GLY A 52 -14.82 2.52 18.72
N ALA A 53 -14.02 1.57 18.21
CA ALA A 53 -12.55 1.66 18.25
C ALA A 53 -11.96 2.87 17.50
N GLY A 54 -12.67 3.42 16.52
CA GLY A 54 -12.18 4.51 15.66
C GLY A 54 -11.00 4.08 14.78
N THR A 55 -10.25 5.06 14.27
CA THR A 55 -9.05 4.83 13.45
C THR A 55 -7.80 5.17 14.25
N SER A 56 -6.84 4.26 14.29
CA SER A 56 -5.49 4.52 14.78
C SER A 56 -4.48 3.92 13.82
N LEU A 57 -3.31 4.56 13.69
CA LEU A 57 -2.23 4.11 12.83
C LEU A 57 -0.93 4.11 13.64
N THR A 58 -0.19 3.02 13.55
CA THR A 58 1.13 2.88 14.15
C THR A 58 2.08 2.30 13.11
N ILE A 59 3.32 2.78 13.09
CA ILE A 59 4.38 2.27 12.22
C ILE A 59 5.53 1.82 13.13
N SER A 60 6.14 0.70 12.79
CA SER A 60 7.34 0.18 13.43
C SER A 60 8.32 -0.29 12.37
N GLY A 61 9.62 -0.27 12.68
CA GLY A 61 10.66 -0.62 11.72
C GLY A 61 11.15 0.58 10.90
N GLU A 62 11.65 0.30 9.70
CA GLU A 62 12.26 1.32 8.84
C GLU A 62 11.22 2.34 8.36
N GLY A 63 11.55 3.63 8.47
CA GLY A 63 10.64 4.74 8.18
C GLY A 63 9.72 5.15 9.34
N ALA A 64 9.72 4.43 10.47
CA ALA A 64 9.01 4.86 11.67
C ALA A 64 9.56 6.21 12.18
N GLY A 65 8.67 7.18 12.42
CA GLY A 65 9.03 8.53 12.85
C GLY A 65 9.33 9.52 11.72
N SER A 66 9.54 9.05 10.48
CA SER A 66 9.68 9.91 9.29
C SER A 66 8.43 9.95 8.41
N LEU A 67 7.55 8.95 8.52
CA LEU A 67 6.30 8.88 7.74
C LEU A 67 5.11 9.40 8.56
N PRO A 68 4.20 10.19 7.96
CA PRO A 68 3.02 10.69 8.64
C PRO A 68 2.06 9.56 9.05
N LEU A 69 1.51 9.66 10.25
CA LEU A 69 0.49 8.73 10.79
C LEU A 69 -0.93 9.32 10.73
N ASP A 70 -1.08 10.49 10.11
CA ASP A 70 -2.33 11.23 9.99
C ASP A 70 -2.82 11.26 8.53
N GLY A 71 -3.84 12.06 8.26
CA GLY A 71 -4.44 12.21 6.94
C GLY A 71 -3.55 12.87 5.87
N THR A 72 -2.29 13.17 6.17
CA THR A 72 -1.29 13.59 5.17
C THR A 72 -0.51 12.42 4.57
N ASN A 73 -0.76 11.20 5.07
CA ASN A 73 -0.32 9.97 4.44
C ASN A 73 -1.23 9.69 3.23
N LEU A 74 -0.67 9.89 2.02
CA LEU A 74 -1.31 9.94 0.70
C LEU A 74 -2.61 9.15 0.52
#